data_AF-A0A017TC86-F1
#
_entry.id   AF-A0A017TC86-F1
#
_cell.length_a   1.000
_cell.length_b   1.000
_cell.length_c   1.000
_cell.angle_alpha   90.00
_cell.angle_beta   90.00
_cell.angle_gamma   90.00
#
_symmetry.space_group_name_H-M   'P 1'
#
loop_
_entity.id
_entity.type
_entity.pdbx_description
1 polymer ?
#
loop_
_entity_poly.entity_id
_entity_poly.type
_entity_poly.pdbx_seq_one_letter_code
_entity_poly.pdbx_strand_id
1 'polypeptide(L)'
;MEHGSSPQANRPVRRPWAFVVRDPAPQDVAARIDWSAWYLTDEEDMGDSGEHAEIITILLSVLSELAAMRGWTEVLLSRDNFFAWIQEEPLVRVSPDVYLLDDPPPRPRPKMWQTWLPGHRPPRWAVEIVSDDWRNDYEEAPQTAEDRVRVEAAARHEAEDRIRALEAELSRLREKRSGS
;
A
#
# COMPACT_ATOMS: atom_id res chain seq x y z
N MET A 1 -37.20 25.61 47.46
CA MET A 1 -36.65 26.11 46.19
C MET A 1 -35.57 25.13 45.80
N GLU A 2 -35.90 24.21 44.90
CA GLU A 2 -35.03 23.11 44.49
C GLU A 2 -33.96 23.57 43.50
N HIS A 3 -32.81 22.90 43.59
CA HIS A 3 -31.60 23.10 42.81
C HIS A 3 -31.79 22.67 41.35
N GLY A 4 -31.44 23.55 40.40
CA GLY A 4 -31.25 23.19 39.00
C GLY A 4 -29.81 22.72 38.75
N SER A 5 -29.62 21.41 38.56
CA SER A 5 -28.41 20.84 37.96
C SER A 5 -28.78 20.21 36.62
N SER A 6 -28.16 20.71 35.55
CA SER A 6 -28.32 20.18 34.20
C SER A 6 -27.64 18.81 34.06
N PRO A 7 -28.28 17.78 33.48
CA PRO A 7 -27.65 16.48 33.31
C PRO A 7 -26.71 16.47 32.10
N GLN A 8 -25.46 16.11 32.38
CA GLN A 8 -24.40 15.84 31.42
C GLN A 8 -24.76 14.56 30.63
N ALA A 9 -24.87 14.66 29.31
CA ALA A 9 -25.22 13.54 28.44
C ALA A 9 -24.14 12.43 28.52
N ASN A 10 -24.54 11.29 29.07
CA ASN A 10 -23.71 10.11 29.26
C ASN A 10 -23.49 9.42 27.90
N ARG A 11 -22.28 9.54 27.32
CA ARG A 11 -21.91 8.77 26.10
C ARG A 11 -21.75 7.29 26.49
N PRO A 12 -22.40 6.35 25.78
CA PRO A 12 -22.29 4.94 26.12
C PRO A 12 -20.86 4.44 25.81
N VAL A 13 -20.17 3.97 26.84
CA VAL A 13 -18.91 3.24 26.75
C VAL A 13 -19.18 1.94 25.97
N ARG A 14 -18.64 1.83 24.75
CA ARG A 14 -18.67 0.56 23.99
C ARG A 14 -17.83 -0.47 24.75
N ARG A 15 -18.48 -1.48 25.32
CA ARG A 15 -17.79 -2.65 25.89
C ARG A 15 -17.12 -3.45 24.77
N PRO A 16 -15.87 -3.93 24.95
CA PRO A 16 -15.24 -4.81 23.98
C PRO A 16 -16.03 -6.12 23.92
N TRP A 17 -16.27 -6.61 22.70
CA TRP A 17 -16.96 -7.87 22.47
C TRP A 17 -16.13 -9.00 23.08
N ALA A 18 -16.68 -9.70 24.06
CA ALA A 18 -16.06 -10.91 24.58
C ALA A 18 -16.10 -11.97 23.47
N PHE A 19 -14.93 -12.46 23.06
CA PHE A 19 -14.84 -13.69 22.28
C PHE A 19 -15.46 -14.81 23.10
N VAL A 20 -16.65 -15.26 22.73
CA VAL A 20 -17.22 -16.48 23.27
C VAL A 20 -16.57 -17.63 22.52
N VAL A 21 -15.52 -18.21 23.09
CA VAL A 21 -15.05 -19.54 22.69
C VAL A 21 -16.15 -20.51 23.09
N ARG A 22 -16.87 -21.06 22.12
CA ARG A 22 -17.79 -22.17 22.36
C ARG A 22 -17.01 -23.46 22.20
N ASP A 23 -17.21 -24.39 23.13
CA ASP A 23 -16.76 -25.76 22.91
C ASP A 23 -17.51 -26.33 21.69
N PRO A 24 -16.79 -26.89 20.71
CA PRO A 24 -17.42 -27.49 19.55
C PRO A 24 -18.29 -28.67 19.97
N ALA A 25 -19.47 -28.80 19.37
CA ALA A 25 -20.32 -29.94 19.66
C ALA A 25 -19.67 -31.23 19.12
N PRO A 26 -19.99 -32.42 19.66
CA PRO A 26 -19.36 -33.68 19.24
C PRO A 26 -19.44 -33.93 17.72
N GLN A 27 -20.51 -33.48 17.07
CA GLN A 27 -20.68 -33.54 15.62
C GLN A 27 -19.73 -32.61 14.84
N ASP A 28 -19.32 -31.48 15.42
CA ASP A 28 -18.37 -30.53 14.80
C ASP A 28 -16.95 -31.10 14.86
N VAL A 29 -16.64 -31.86 15.91
CA VAL A 29 -15.37 -32.60 16.06
C VAL A 29 -15.31 -33.80 15.10
N ALA A 30 -16.46 -34.42 14.82
CA ALA A 30 -16.58 -35.56 13.91
C ALA A 30 -16.71 -35.15 12.43
N ALA A 31 -16.85 -33.85 12.14
CA ALA A 31 -16.91 -33.36 10.77
C ALA A 31 -15.58 -33.67 10.06
N ARG A 32 -15.66 -34.38 8.93
CA ARG A 32 -14.51 -34.63 8.07
C ARG A 32 -14.10 -33.27 7.47
N ILE A 33 -13.09 -32.65 8.05
CA ILE A 33 -12.55 -31.38 7.54
C ILE A 33 -11.99 -31.67 6.14
N ASP A 34 -12.54 -30.97 5.16
CA ASP A 34 -12.00 -30.98 3.81
C ASP A 34 -10.78 -30.07 3.78
N TRP A 35 -9.60 -30.70 3.81
CA TRP A 35 -8.32 -30.02 3.79
C TRP A 35 -7.89 -29.59 2.38
N SER A 36 -8.68 -29.89 1.33
CA SER A 36 -8.32 -29.58 -0.07
C SER A 36 -8.03 -28.09 -0.28
N ALA A 37 -8.74 -27.20 0.40
CA ALA A 37 -8.53 -25.76 0.38
C ALA A 37 -7.28 -25.28 1.17
N TRP A 38 -6.54 -26.19 1.80
CA TRP A 38 -5.32 -25.92 2.59
C TRP A 38 -4.06 -26.52 1.96
N TYR A 39 -4.17 -27.20 0.83
CA TYR A 39 -2.99 -27.64 0.07
C TYR A 39 -2.47 -26.45 -0.73
N LEU A 40 -1.24 -26.04 -0.44
CA LEU A 40 -0.48 -25.13 -1.28
C LEU A 40 -0.27 -25.81 -2.63
N THR A 41 -0.68 -25.15 -3.71
CA THR A 41 -0.30 -25.56 -5.06
C THR A 41 1.09 -25.01 -5.37
N ASP A 42 1.86 -25.65 -6.24
CA ASP A 42 3.20 -25.19 -6.62
C ASP A 42 3.18 -23.77 -7.26
N GLU A 43 1.99 -23.27 -7.64
CA GLU A 43 1.73 -21.93 -8.17
C GLU A 43 1.52 -20.86 -7.07
N GLU A 44 1.33 -21.29 -5.82
CA GLU A 44 1.13 -20.43 -4.65
C GLU A 44 2.39 -20.42 -3.79
N ASP A 45 3.49 -19.88 -4.34
CA ASP A 45 4.71 -19.61 -3.57
C ASP A 45 4.48 -18.41 -2.63
N MET A 46 3.72 -18.67 -1.56
CA MET A 46 3.20 -17.65 -0.63
C MET A 46 4.02 -17.58 0.67
N GLY A 47 5.23 -18.15 0.69
CA GLY A 47 6.15 -18.12 1.82
C GLY A 47 7.42 -17.35 1.49
N ASP A 48 7.79 -16.36 2.31
CA ASP A 48 9.13 -15.76 2.29
C ASP A 48 10.15 -16.91 2.43
N SER A 49 10.98 -17.14 1.40
CA SER A 49 11.98 -18.22 1.44
C SER A 49 12.96 -17.95 2.59
N GLY A 50 13.49 -19.00 3.22
CA GLY A 50 14.41 -18.82 4.36
C GLY A 50 15.63 -17.96 4.00
N GLU A 51 16.09 -18.05 2.76
CA GLU A 51 17.18 -17.24 2.21
C GLU A 51 16.78 -15.76 2.06
N HIS A 52 15.59 -15.49 1.52
CA HIS A 52 15.07 -14.13 1.37
C HIS A 52 14.92 -13.42 2.72
N ALA A 53 14.40 -14.12 3.73
CA ALA A 53 14.33 -13.60 5.10
C ALA A 53 15.72 -13.31 5.71
N GLU A 54 16.72 -14.15 5.42
CA GLU A 54 18.11 -13.94 5.86
C GLU A 54 18.73 -12.71 5.18
N ILE A 55 18.53 -12.56 3.86
CA ILE A 55 19.00 -11.39 3.10
C ILE A 55 18.40 -10.10 3.68
N ILE A 56 17.08 -10.06 3.90
CA ILE A 56 16.42 -8.88 4.50
C ILE A 56 17.04 -8.55 5.86
N THR A 57 17.28 -9.56 6.69
CA THR A 57 17.82 -9.38 8.05
C THR A 57 19.22 -8.78 8.00
N ILE A 58 20.09 -9.30 7.13
CA ILE A 58 21.45 -8.78 6.94
C ILE A 58 21.40 -7.35 6.40
N LEU A 59 20.57 -7.10 5.38
CA LEU A 59 20.45 -5.79 4.73
C LEU A 59 19.98 -4.73 5.72
N LEU A 60 18.92 -5.00 6.50
CA LEU A 60 18.45 -4.09 7.55
C LEU A 60 19.53 -3.81 8.60
N SER A 61 20.35 -4.80 8.95
CA SER A 61 21.45 -4.64 9.90
C SER A 61 22.53 -3.71 9.34
N VAL A 62 22.99 -3.94 8.11
CA VAL A 62 24.00 -3.10 7.43
C VAL A 62 23.51 -1.66 7.26
N LEU A 63 22.25 -1.49 6.86
CA LEU A 63 21.66 -0.17 6.67
C LEU A 63 21.46 0.58 7.99
N SER A 64 21.12 -0.13 9.07
CA SER A 64 21.00 0.47 10.40
C SER A 64 22.36 0.99 10.90
N GLU A 65 23.42 0.20 10.71
CA GLU A 65 24.79 0.63 11.01
C GLU A 65 25.22 1.82 10.13
N LEU A 66 24.90 1.78 8.84
CA LEU A 66 25.17 2.90 7.94
C LEU A 66 24.45 4.17 8.38
N ALA A 67 23.17 4.09 8.73
CA ALA A 67 22.39 5.21 9.24
C ALA A 67 23.02 5.80 10.50
N ALA A 68 23.47 4.95 11.44
CA ALA A 68 24.17 5.37 12.64
C ALA A 68 25.50 6.08 12.32
N MET A 69 26.34 5.49 11.46
CA MET A 69 27.61 6.10 11.03
C MET A 69 27.43 7.44 10.32
N ARG A 70 26.30 7.62 9.62
CA ARG A 70 25.96 8.86 8.91
C ARG A 70 25.21 9.88 9.77
N GLY A 71 24.86 9.53 11.01
CA GLY A 71 24.10 10.39 11.91
C GLY A 71 22.65 10.61 11.46
N TRP A 72 22.06 9.65 10.75
CA TRP A 72 20.65 9.71 10.34
C TRP A 72 19.75 9.31 11.50
N THR A 73 19.36 10.29 12.32
CA THR A 73 18.54 10.05 13.52
C THR A 73 17.03 10.07 13.24
N GLU A 74 16.61 10.79 12.19
CA GLU A 74 15.21 10.98 11.82
C GLU A 74 14.80 10.10 10.62
N VAL A 75 15.23 8.84 10.63
CA VAL A 75 14.87 7.86 9.59
C VAL A 75 14.25 6.61 10.19
N LEU A 76 13.42 5.93 9.41
CA LEU A 76 12.89 4.62 9.70
C LEU A 76 13.30 3.64 8.61
N LEU A 77 14.15 2.67 8.96
CA LEU A 77 14.41 1.46 8.18
C LEU A 77 13.47 0.34 8.64
N SER A 78 12.72 -0.25 7.70
CA SER A 78 11.72 -1.28 8.01
C SER A 78 11.44 -2.17 6.80
N ARG A 79 10.58 -3.19 7.02
CA ARG A 79 10.14 -4.20 6.06
C ARG A 79 8.64 -4.45 6.17
N ASP A 80 8.06 -5.11 5.19
CA ASP A 80 6.71 -5.73 5.22
C ASP A 80 5.56 -4.79 5.64
N ASN A 81 5.64 -3.52 5.22
CA ASN A 81 4.53 -2.58 5.42
C ASN A 81 3.96 -2.14 4.07
N PHE A 82 2.63 -2.07 4.00
CA PHE A 82 1.94 -1.64 2.81
C PHE A 82 2.01 -0.12 2.61
N PHE A 83 2.22 0.31 1.37
CA PHE A 83 2.14 1.70 0.92
C PHE A 83 1.06 1.82 -0.15
N ALA A 84 0.07 2.67 0.11
CA ALA A 84 -0.95 3.06 -0.85
C ALA A 84 -0.73 4.52 -1.28
N TRP A 85 -0.84 4.76 -2.58
CA TRP A 85 -0.54 6.06 -3.21
C TRP A 85 -1.78 6.75 -3.79
N ILE A 86 -2.78 5.95 -4.16
CA ILE A 86 -4.01 6.40 -4.84
C ILE A 86 -5.14 6.37 -3.81
N GLN A 87 -5.70 7.55 -3.51
CA GLN A 87 -6.72 7.68 -2.47
C GLN A 87 -8.02 6.96 -2.85
N GLU A 88 -8.36 6.97 -4.12
CA GLU A 88 -9.54 6.36 -4.71
C GLU A 88 -9.43 4.84 -4.74
N GLU A 89 -8.20 4.31 -4.83
CA GLU A 89 -7.89 2.89 -4.96
C GLU A 89 -6.93 2.43 -3.84
N PRO A 90 -7.32 2.52 -2.56
CA PRO A 90 -6.41 2.31 -1.42
C PRO A 90 -5.92 0.86 -1.26
N LEU A 91 -6.55 -0.08 -1.98
CA LEU A 91 -6.13 -1.48 -2.04
C LEU A 91 -5.07 -1.72 -3.12
N VAL A 92 -4.87 -0.78 -4.05
CA VAL A 92 -3.73 -0.77 -4.97
C VAL A 92 -2.52 -0.24 -4.19
N ARG A 93 -1.73 -1.18 -3.69
CA ARG A 93 -0.65 -0.94 -2.74
C ARG A 93 0.53 -1.84 -3.03
N VAL A 94 1.71 -1.43 -2.59
CA VAL A 94 2.92 -2.25 -2.62
C VAL A 94 3.37 -2.55 -1.21
N SER A 95 4.13 -3.62 -1.00
CA SER A 95 4.78 -3.93 0.26
C SER A 95 6.24 -4.24 -0.03
N PRO A 96 7.13 -3.24 0.08
CA PRO A 96 8.53 -3.48 -0.20
C PRO A 96 9.18 -4.37 0.84
N ASP A 97 10.09 -5.23 0.41
CA ASP A 97 10.89 -6.06 1.31
C ASP A 97 11.70 -5.20 2.28
N VAL A 98 12.32 -4.13 1.79
CA VAL A 98 13.07 -3.17 2.63
C VAL A 98 12.83 -1.75 2.15
N TYR A 99 12.62 -0.83 3.09
CA TYR A 99 12.47 0.58 2.76
C TYR A 99 13.06 1.51 3.84
N LEU A 100 13.35 2.76 3.43
CA LEU A 100 13.68 3.85 4.33
C LEU A 100 12.65 4.98 4.22
N LEU A 101 12.15 5.45 5.35
CA LEU A 101 11.34 6.66 5.47
C LEU A 101 12.10 7.78 6.16
N ASP A 102 11.90 8.99 5.67
CA ASP A 102 12.31 10.22 6.35
C ASP A 102 11.19 10.72 7.27
N ASP A 103 11.58 11.32 8.39
CA ASP A 103 10.68 11.98 9.34
C ASP A 103 9.47 11.09 9.71
N PRO A 104 9.70 9.84 10.17
CA PRO A 104 8.60 8.93 10.46
C PRO A 104 7.71 9.50 11.57
N PRO A 105 6.38 9.34 11.49
CA PRO A 105 5.48 9.78 12.55
C PRO A 105 5.81 9.10 13.88
N PRO A 106 5.52 9.75 15.02
CA PRO A 106 5.66 9.15 16.35
C PRO A 106 4.91 7.82 16.45
N ARG A 107 5.39 6.93 17.34
CA ARG A 107 4.70 5.68 17.63
C ARG A 107 3.34 5.94 18.32
N PRO A 108 2.31 5.09 18.12
CA PRO A 108 2.31 3.90 17.27
C PRO A 108 2.24 4.23 15.79
N ARG A 109 3.01 3.49 14.99
CA ARG A 109 3.05 3.66 13.53
C ARG A 109 1.81 3.05 12.88
N PRO A 110 1.38 3.55 11.71
CA PRO A 110 0.25 2.98 11.01
C PRO A 110 0.58 1.55 10.52
N LYS A 111 -0.45 0.71 10.40
CA LYS A 111 -0.31 -0.63 9.80
C LYS A 111 -0.12 -0.58 8.27
N MET A 112 -0.47 0.54 7.66
CA MET A 112 -0.38 0.82 6.24
C MET A 112 -0.14 2.32 6.06
N TRP A 113 0.84 2.66 5.23
CA TRP A 113 1.14 4.02 4.82
C TRP A 113 0.19 4.42 3.68
N GLN A 114 -0.36 5.62 3.77
CA GLN A 114 -1.37 6.14 2.84
C GLN A 114 -0.94 7.55 2.52
N THR A 115 -0.29 7.78 1.39
CA THR A 115 0.51 9.00 1.17
C THR A 115 -0.30 10.29 1.10
N TRP A 116 -1.62 10.18 0.99
CA TRP A 116 -2.56 11.31 1.07
C TRP A 116 -2.93 11.71 2.51
N LEU A 117 -2.59 10.89 3.52
CA LEU A 117 -2.81 11.24 4.93
C LEU A 117 -1.66 12.11 5.48
N PRO A 118 -1.96 13.10 6.33
CA PRO A 118 -0.92 13.92 6.96
C PRO A 118 0.12 13.06 7.70
N GLY A 119 1.40 13.30 7.43
CA GLY A 119 2.52 12.58 8.05
C GLY A 119 2.77 11.17 7.51
N HIS A 120 1.95 10.66 6.59
CA HIS A 120 2.23 9.42 5.88
C HIS A 120 3.03 9.76 4.62
N ARG A 121 4.34 9.53 4.67
CA ARG A 121 5.25 9.82 3.55
C ARG A 121 5.51 8.57 2.71
N PRO A 122 5.76 8.71 1.40
CA PRO A 122 6.33 7.62 0.61
C PRO A 122 7.77 7.32 1.10
N PRO A 123 8.29 6.11 0.85
CA PRO A 123 9.69 5.80 1.11
C PRO A 123 10.61 6.78 0.38
N ARG A 124 11.73 7.17 1.02
CA ARG A 124 12.85 7.82 0.31
C ARG A 124 13.37 6.88 -0.77
N TRP A 125 13.50 5.60 -0.42
CA TRP A 125 13.82 4.52 -1.32
C TRP A 125 13.22 3.22 -0.77
N ALA A 126 13.04 2.26 -1.68
CA ALA A 126 12.59 0.90 -1.40
C ALA A 126 13.45 -0.08 -2.21
N VAL A 127 13.61 -1.31 -1.70
CA VAL A 127 14.34 -2.41 -2.30
C VAL A 127 13.44 -3.63 -2.26
N GLU A 128 13.32 -4.31 -3.40
CA GLU A 128 12.76 -5.65 -3.51
C GLU A 128 13.91 -6.64 -3.71
N ILE A 129 13.88 -7.74 -2.99
CA ILE A 129 14.79 -8.86 -3.14
C ILE A 129 14.13 -9.84 -4.09
N VAL A 130 14.87 -10.22 -5.10
CA VAL A 130 14.37 -11.05 -6.20
C VAL A 130 14.93 -12.44 -5.98
N SER A 131 14.08 -13.45 -6.15
CA SER A 131 14.47 -14.85 -6.00
C SER A 131 15.31 -15.33 -7.20
N ASP A 132 15.81 -16.56 -7.14
CA ASP A 132 16.59 -17.18 -8.22
C ASP A 132 15.81 -17.26 -9.55
N ASP A 133 14.48 -17.20 -9.51
CA ASP A 133 13.62 -17.09 -10.69
C ASP A 133 13.34 -15.63 -11.10
N TRP A 134 14.40 -14.83 -11.12
CA TRP A 134 14.34 -13.39 -11.38
C TRP A 134 13.69 -13.02 -12.72
N ARG A 135 13.62 -13.94 -13.70
CA ARG A 135 12.90 -13.65 -14.96
C ARG A 135 11.42 -13.52 -14.74
N ASN A 136 10.81 -14.31 -13.87
CA ASN A 136 9.39 -14.18 -13.60
C ASN A 136 9.06 -12.85 -12.89
N ASP A 137 9.98 -12.35 -12.06
CA ASP A 137 9.81 -11.07 -11.34
C ASP A 137 10.01 -9.82 -12.24
N TYR A 138 10.82 -9.91 -13.30
CA TYR A 138 11.09 -8.78 -14.21
C TYR A 138 10.44 -8.88 -15.60
N GLU A 139 10.19 -10.09 -16.11
CA GLU A 139 9.66 -10.34 -17.45
C GLU A 139 8.17 -10.72 -17.43
N GLU A 140 7.64 -11.32 -16.35
CA GLU A 140 6.23 -11.75 -16.26
C GLU A 140 5.34 -10.84 -15.39
N ALA A 141 5.90 -9.88 -14.64
CA ALA A 141 5.15 -8.74 -14.12
C ALA A 141 4.69 -7.84 -15.30
N PRO A 142 3.43 -7.39 -15.37
CA PRO A 142 2.89 -6.80 -16.59
C PRO A 142 3.56 -5.46 -16.91
N GLN A 143 4.29 -5.46 -18.03
CA GLN A 143 4.86 -4.35 -18.81
C GLN A 143 6.19 -3.79 -18.30
N THR A 144 7.25 -4.05 -19.07
CA THR A 144 8.57 -3.45 -18.90
C THR A 144 8.48 -1.92 -18.76
N ALA A 145 9.43 -1.30 -18.05
CA ALA A 145 9.48 0.15 -17.91
C ALA A 145 9.48 0.89 -19.26
N GLU A 146 10.03 0.29 -20.30
CA GLU A 146 10.02 0.82 -21.67
C GLU A 146 8.62 0.82 -22.29
N ASP A 147 7.85 -0.24 -22.06
CA ASP A 147 6.47 -0.33 -22.53
C ASP A 147 5.55 0.63 -21.77
N ARG A 148 5.77 0.83 -20.46
CA ARG A 148 5.05 1.85 -19.68
C ARG A 148 5.35 3.25 -20.20
N VAL A 149 6.61 3.57 -20.50
CA VAL A 149 6.99 4.85 -21.11
C VAL A 149 6.39 5.02 -22.50
N ARG A 150 6.30 3.95 -23.32
CA ARG A 150 5.66 4.00 -24.64
C ARG A 150 4.16 4.19 -24.56
N VAL A 151 3.47 3.49 -23.65
CA VAL A 151 2.03 3.64 -23.43
C VAL A 151 1.71 5.04 -22.89
N GLU A 152 2.52 5.56 -21.96
CA GLU A 152 2.36 6.91 -21.43
C GLU A 152 2.64 7.98 -22.49
N ALA A 153 3.66 7.79 -23.33
CA ALA A 153 3.95 8.69 -24.46
C ALA A 153 2.82 8.68 -25.51
N ALA A 154 2.25 7.51 -25.82
CA ALA A 154 1.12 7.39 -26.73
C ALA A 154 -0.14 8.05 -26.16
N ALA A 155 -0.45 7.79 -24.88
CA ALA A 155 -1.58 8.41 -24.19
C ALA A 155 -1.43 9.94 -24.10
N ARG A 156 -0.21 10.43 -23.86
CA ARG A 156 0.10 11.87 -23.87
C ARG A 156 -0.10 12.48 -25.26
N HIS A 157 0.35 11.80 -26.31
CA HIS A 157 0.18 12.29 -27.68
C HIS A 157 -1.30 12.37 -28.07
N GLU A 158 -2.10 11.35 -27.74
CA GLU A 158 -3.55 11.36 -27.96
C GLU A 158 -4.23 12.49 -27.18
N ALA A 159 -3.83 12.73 -25.93
CA ALA A 159 -4.34 13.84 -25.12
C ALA A 159 -4.00 15.20 -25.74
N GLU A 160 -2.78 15.39 -26.24
CA GLU A 160 -2.35 16.62 -26.91
C GLU A 160 -3.16 16.90 -28.20
N ASP A 161 -3.43 15.86 -29.00
CA ASP A 161 -4.27 15.98 -30.19
C ASP A 161 -5.71 16.33 -29.84
N ARG A 162 -6.25 15.74 -28.77
CA ARG A 162 -7.60 16.02 -28.29
C ARG A 162 -7.74 17.44 -27.75
N ILE A 163 -6.73 17.94 -27.04
CA ILE A 163 -6.67 19.35 -26.59
C ILE A 163 -6.67 20.28 -27.80
N ARG A 164 -5.82 20.02 -28.80
CA ARG A 164 -5.75 20.83 -30.02
C ARG A 164 -7.09 20.85 -30.78
N ALA A 165 -7.78 19.73 -30.86
CA ALA A 165 -9.10 19.64 -31.48
C ALA A 165 -10.15 20.49 -30.73
N LEU A 166 -10.16 20.41 -29.39
CA LEU A 166 -11.04 21.21 -28.55
C LEU A 166 -10.75 22.71 -28.68
N GLU A 167 -9.49 23.12 -28.72
CA GLU A 167 -9.10 24.52 -28.92
C GLU A 167 -9.55 25.08 -30.29
N ALA A 168 -9.44 24.26 -31.34
CA ALA A 168 -9.92 24.62 -32.67
C ALA A 168 -11.45 24.76 -32.70
N GLU A 169 -12.18 23.87 -32.03
CA GLU A 169 -13.63 23.96 -31.90
C GLU A 169 -14.07 25.19 -31.09
N LEU A 170 -13.38 25.46 -29.98
CA LEU A 170 -13.66 26.63 -29.14
C LEU A 170 -13.43 27.94 -29.91
N SER A 171 -12.38 27.98 -30.75
CA SER A 171 -12.08 29.13 -31.61
C SER A 171 -13.20 29.36 -32.63
N ARG A 172 -13.68 28.31 -33.31
CA ARG A 172 -14.82 28.39 -34.24
C ARG A 172 -16.09 28.89 -33.56
N LEU A 173 -16.37 28.42 -32.34
CA LEU A 173 -17.54 28.84 -31.57
C LEU A 173 -17.45 30.30 -31.11
N ARG A 174 -16.25 30.78 -30.77
CA ARG A 174 -15.99 32.18 -30.43
C ARG A 174 -16.19 33.10 -31.64
N GLU A 175 -15.66 32.73 -32.81
CA GLU A 175 -15.88 33.48 -34.05
C GLU A 175 -17.37 33.57 -34.39
N LYS A 176 -18.09 32.44 -34.29
CA LYS A 176 -19.54 32.37 -34.53
C LYS A 176 -20.37 33.20 -33.54
N ARG A 177 -19.91 33.38 -32.29
CA ARG A 177 -20.54 34.26 -31.29
C ARG A 177 -20.16 35.73 -31.45
N SER A 178 -19.04 36.05 -32.11
CA SER A 178 -18.62 37.44 -32.36
C SER A 178 -19.21 38.05 -33.63
N GLY A 179 -19.72 37.21 -34.53
CA GLY A 179 -20.35 37.60 -35.81
C GLY A 179 -21.89 37.60 -35.79
N SER A 180 -22.52 37.50 -34.62
CA SER A 180 -23.98 37.62 -34.41
C SER A 180 -24.30 38.72 -33.43
#